data_AF-A0A915CDZ1-F1
#
_entry.id   AF-A0A915CDZ1-F1
#
_cell.length_a   1.000
_cell.length_b   1.000
_cell.length_c   1.000
_cell.angle_alpha   90.00
_cell.angle_beta   90.00
_cell.angle_gamma   90.00
#
_symmetry.space_group_name_H-M   'P 1'
#
loop_
_entity.id
_entity.type
_entity.pdbx_description
1 polymer ?
#
loop_
_entity_poly.entity_id
_entity_poly.type
_entity_poly.pdbx_seq_one_letter_code
_entity_poly.pdbx_strand_id
1 'polypeptide(L)'
;TLFIPSVRSYFRSKYSQQFIAYELCNDKFMPTMSLTFIIVFFITEYVVADECLASARNESARNYVSCLKKSIAKDRDTYEAEIHSHIRDVAKKCFMRNISKTSCDLAENEFSTVSWDAKPKDCPQCAMAKSDGKAEGNFIRPEDVICLRVRVAEELVDEVERCMKKKHIDILPAFRSLIDTASEFANLTTQISNAILDYMTIYTRLATCALSNETVAKKTSDCVDGSLHNPTSLNCEIEKTCQSNIPSECKDSFADVRNSFCSCLTEIQTSTRQRFSRIGSAVEEAFAKNMTKNITAATDICISAVKAQVRNNANNWIDDIGSAFLACTPKARNGPPSTETLLKAACVSAAMTNEPKDAKQLTAALSFISAYLDAVGDRLRVICTQSCT
;
A
#
# COMPACT_ATOMS: atom_id res chain seq x y z
N THR A 1 2.71 17.28 -42.62
CA THR A 1 3.07 16.53 -43.84
C THR A 1 4.24 15.64 -43.49
N LEU A 2 4.19 14.32 -43.83
CA LEU A 2 5.23 13.31 -43.60
C LEU A 2 5.60 12.99 -42.12
N PHE A 3 5.93 11.75 -41.72
CA PHE A 3 5.70 10.40 -42.29
C PHE A 3 5.80 9.35 -41.15
N ILE A 4 5.19 8.18 -41.31
CA ILE A 4 5.33 7.02 -40.40
C ILE A 4 6.36 6.04 -40.99
N PRO A 5 7.17 5.36 -40.15
CA PRO A 5 7.60 3.99 -40.47
C PRO A 5 7.15 2.97 -39.41
N SER A 6 6.59 1.86 -39.88
CA SER A 6 6.21 0.67 -39.10
C SER A 6 7.34 -0.37 -39.03
N VAL A 7 7.31 -1.26 -38.04
CA VAL A 7 7.69 -2.71 -38.04
C VAL A 7 7.52 -3.19 -36.58
N ARG A 8 6.77 -4.22 -36.15
CA ARG A 8 6.26 -5.52 -36.66
C ARG A 8 7.14 -6.74 -36.31
N SER A 9 6.73 -7.42 -35.21
CA SER A 9 6.80 -8.90 -34.97
C SER A 9 8.01 -9.52 -34.25
N TYR A 10 7.71 -10.67 -33.60
CA TYR A 10 8.48 -11.64 -32.79
C TYR A 10 8.42 -11.45 -31.24
N PHE A 11 8.11 -12.47 -30.41
CA PHE A 11 7.50 -13.80 -30.66
C PHE A 11 6.81 -14.39 -29.39
N ARG A 12 6.37 -15.66 -29.40
CA ARG A 12 5.81 -16.43 -28.25
C ARG A 12 6.88 -17.38 -27.67
N SER A 13 7.03 -17.59 -26.36
CA SER A 13 6.17 -18.37 -25.44
C SER A 13 5.89 -19.83 -25.84
N LYS A 14 6.52 -20.76 -25.10
CA LYS A 14 6.12 -22.17 -24.89
C LYS A 14 6.86 -22.68 -23.65
N TYR A 15 6.13 -23.08 -22.60
CA TYR A 15 6.40 -24.27 -21.79
C TYR A 15 5.17 -24.54 -20.93
N SER A 16 4.54 -25.70 -21.17
CA SER A 16 3.45 -26.23 -20.35
C SER A 16 3.57 -27.75 -20.38
N GLN A 17 3.87 -28.37 -19.24
CA GLN A 17 3.73 -29.80 -19.05
C GLN A 17 2.73 -30.06 -17.92
N GLN A 18 1.85 -31.03 -18.17
CA GLN A 18 0.88 -31.55 -17.22
C GLN A 18 1.59 -32.35 -16.13
N PHE A 19 0.96 -32.61 -14.99
CA PHE A 19 0.86 -33.99 -14.47
C PHE A 19 -0.27 -34.12 -13.43
N ILE A 20 -1.25 -34.97 -13.79
CA ILE A 20 -2.13 -35.84 -12.97
C ILE A 20 -2.91 -35.28 -11.75
N ALA A 21 -4.22 -35.53 -11.78
CA ALA A 21 -5.10 -35.63 -10.61
C ALA A 21 -5.45 -37.11 -10.36
N TYR A 22 -5.76 -37.48 -9.10
CA TYR A 22 -6.38 -38.76 -8.75
C TYR A 22 -7.34 -38.60 -7.57
N GLU A 23 -8.49 -39.27 -7.65
CA GLU A 23 -9.44 -39.44 -6.55
C GLU A 23 -9.91 -40.91 -6.51
N LEU A 24 -10.12 -41.43 -5.30
CA LEU A 24 -11.04 -42.52 -4.91
C LEU A 24 -10.94 -43.89 -5.64
N CYS A 25 -10.66 -44.97 -4.89
CA CYS A 25 -11.73 -45.80 -4.30
C CYS A 25 -11.19 -46.85 -3.30
N ASN A 26 -12.10 -47.70 -2.79
CA ASN A 26 -12.03 -48.39 -1.49
C ASN A 26 -11.55 -49.88 -1.53
N ASP A 27 -11.36 -50.43 -0.32
CA ASP A 27 -11.64 -51.81 0.13
C ASP A 27 -10.58 -52.97 0.16
N LYS A 28 -10.51 -53.58 1.36
CA LYS A 28 -10.29 -55.01 1.74
C LYS A 28 -8.91 -55.60 2.14
N PHE A 29 -8.86 -55.90 3.46
CA PHE A 29 -8.49 -57.16 4.13
C PHE A 29 -7.02 -57.67 4.27
N MET A 30 -6.66 -57.85 5.55
CA MET A 30 -5.59 -58.58 6.26
C MET A 30 -5.29 -60.05 5.83
N PRO A 31 -4.33 -60.79 6.46
CA PRO A 31 -3.12 -60.42 7.25
C PRO A 31 -1.85 -61.28 6.98
N THR A 32 -0.69 -60.98 7.61
CA THR A 32 0.12 -61.87 8.50
C THR A 32 1.65 -61.64 8.53
N MET A 33 2.20 -61.81 9.75
CA MET A 33 3.56 -62.23 10.15
C MET A 33 4.84 -61.47 9.72
N SER A 34 5.42 -60.81 10.73
CA SER A 34 6.77 -61.08 11.28
C SER A 34 7.98 -61.13 10.35
N LEU A 35 8.76 -60.04 10.35
CA LEU A 35 10.21 -60.15 10.45
C LEU A 35 10.76 -59.11 11.43
N THR A 36 11.52 -59.58 12.42
CA THR A 36 11.97 -58.80 13.57
C THR A 36 13.49 -58.59 13.49
N PHE A 37 13.98 -57.49 14.09
CA PHE A 37 15.40 -57.14 14.30
C PHE A 37 16.22 -56.70 13.07
N ILE A 38 17.27 -55.90 13.35
CA ILE A 38 18.29 -55.34 12.43
C ILE A 38 17.88 -54.06 11.65
N ILE A 39 17.06 -53.17 12.24
CA ILE A 39 17.17 -51.70 12.00
C ILE A 39 16.97 -50.93 13.32
N VAL A 40 17.87 -51.14 14.29
CA VAL A 40 17.82 -50.49 15.63
C VAL A 40 19.16 -49.83 16.02
N PHE A 41 20.19 -49.90 15.16
CA PHE A 41 21.55 -49.42 15.47
C PHE A 41 22.15 -48.43 14.46
N PHE A 42 21.33 -47.80 13.61
CA PHE A 42 21.74 -46.73 12.69
C PHE A 42 20.77 -45.53 12.68
N ILE A 43 20.08 -45.27 13.80
CA ILE A 43 19.18 -44.11 13.97
C ILE A 43 19.50 -43.39 15.29
N THR A 44 20.75 -42.98 15.49
CA THR A 44 21.19 -42.28 16.72
C THR A 44 22.01 -41.01 16.49
N GLU A 45 22.42 -40.67 15.25
CA GLU A 45 23.21 -39.44 14.98
C GLU A 45 22.81 -38.69 13.70
N TYR A 46 21.54 -38.73 13.28
CA TYR A 46 20.98 -37.77 12.33
C TYR A 46 19.59 -37.32 12.78
N VAL A 47 19.29 -36.04 12.58
CA VAL A 47 18.10 -35.29 13.04
C VAL A 47 18.15 -34.87 14.53
N VAL A 48 18.94 -33.84 14.81
CA VAL A 48 18.36 -32.56 15.26
C VAL A 48 18.99 -31.45 14.42
N ALA A 49 18.34 -31.10 13.31
CA ALA A 49 18.42 -29.71 12.87
C ALA A 49 17.60 -28.89 13.87
N ASP A 50 18.04 -27.67 14.20
CA ASP A 50 17.34 -26.72 15.05
C ASP A 50 16.03 -26.22 14.40
N GLU A 51 15.06 -27.12 14.23
CA GLU A 51 13.74 -26.74 13.73
C GLU A 51 12.98 -25.99 14.81
N CYS A 52 13.00 -24.66 14.72
CA CYS A 52 12.15 -23.77 15.50
C CYS A 52 10.68 -24.16 15.36
N LEU A 53 10.21 -24.94 16.34
CA LEU A 53 8.84 -25.44 16.45
C LEU A 53 7.83 -24.30 16.29
N ALA A 54 6.69 -24.58 15.68
CA ALA A 54 5.68 -23.55 15.40
C ALA A 54 5.23 -22.76 16.66
N SER A 55 5.23 -23.39 17.84
CA SER A 55 5.02 -22.73 19.13
C SER A 55 6.13 -21.74 19.49
N ALA A 56 7.40 -22.18 19.47
CA ALA A 56 8.57 -21.35 19.75
C ALA A 56 8.71 -20.18 18.77
N ARG A 57 8.37 -20.40 17.48
CA ARG A 57 8.35 -19.37 16.44
C ARG A 57 7.29 -18.29 16.71
N ASN A 58 6.09 -18.71 17.08
CA ASN A 58 5.00 -17.80 17.45
C ASN A 58 5.31 -17.02 18.73
N GLU A 59 5.95 -17.65 19.71
CA GLU A 59 6.40 -16.97 20.93
C GLU A 59 7.50 -15.96 20.66
N SER A 60 8.53 -16.35 19.89
CA SER A 60 9.59 -15.45 19.43
C SER A 60 9.00 -14.23 18.70
N ALA A 61 8.01 -14.44 17.83
CA ALA A 61 7.30 -13.37 17.14
C ALA A 61 6.52 -12.44 18.08
N ARG A 62 5.82 -12.98 19.09
CA ARG A 62 5.13 -12.17 20.12
C ARG A 62 6.12 -11.34 20.92
N ASN A 63 7.26 -11.92 21.32
CA ASN A 63 8.30 -11.23 22.06
C ASN A 63 8.94 -10.11 21.22
N TYR A 64 9.21 -10.38 19.95
CA TYR A 64 9.71 -9.40 18.98
C TYR A 64 8.72 -8.25 18.77
N VAL A 65 7.45 -8.52 18.48
CA VAL A 65 6.44 -7.46 18.28
C VAL A 65 6.18 -6.68 19.57
N SER A 66 6.18 -7.33 20.73
CA SER A 66 6.11 -6.67 22.05
C SER A 66 7.30 -5.73 22.27
N CYS A 67 8.50 -6.12 21.87
CA CYS A 67 9.68 -5.25 21.86
C CYS A 67 9.49 -4.07 20.89
N LEU A 68 9.10 -4.32 19.63
CA LEU A 68 8.87 -3.25 18.64
C LEU A 68 7.87 -2.21 19.17
N LYS A 69 6.72 -2.66 19.67
CA LYS A 69 5.69 -1.78 20.28
C LYS A 69 6.28 -0.92 21.40
N LYS A 70 7.04 -1.50 22.33
CA LYS A 70 7.66 -0.77 23.45
C LYS A 70 8.70 0.25 22.99
N SER A 71 9.56 -0.12 22.04
CA SER A 71 10.60 0.76 21.52
C SER A 71 10.02 1.93 20.73
N ILE A 72 9.03 1.68 19.86
CA ILE A 72 8.29 2.72 19.13
C ILE A 72 7.54 3.61 20.12
N ALA A 73 6.87 3.05 21.12
CA ALA A 73 6.13 3.84 22.12
C ALA A 73 7.05 4.75 22.96
N LYS A 74 8.29 4.31 23.25
CA LYS A 74 9.28 5.05 24.04
C LYS A 74 9.78 6.31 23.31
N ASP A 75 10.19 6.17 22.06
CA ASP A 75 10.86 7.24 21.29
C ASP A 75 10.02 7.70 20.08
N ARG A 76 8.70 7.71 20.26
CA ARG A 76 7.69 7.83 19.18
C ARG A 76 7.73 9.12 18.38
N ASP A 77 7.92 10.25 19.03
CA ASP A 77 7.98 11.55 18.33
C ASP A 77 9.22 11.62 17.43
N THR A 78 10.33 11.01 17.85
CA THR A 78 11.53 10.82 17.03
C THR A 78 11.26 9.88 15.85
N TYR A 79 10.57 8.76 16.09
CA TYR A 79 10.20 7.78 15.06
C TYR A 79 9.36 8.38 13.93
N GLU A 80 8.27 9.09 14.27
CA GLU A 80 7.43 9.76 13.26
C GLU A 80 8.16 10.95 12.60
N ALA A 81 9.01 11.68 13.33
CA ALA A 81 9.82 12.76 12.76
C ALA A 81 10.90 12.26 11.78
N GLU A 82 11.56 11.13 12.07
CA GLU A 82 12.51 10.52 11.14
C GLU A 82 11.83 10.05 9.85
N ILE A 83 10.67 9.37 9.95
CA ILE A 83 9.89 8.95 8.78
C ILE A 83 9.48 10.19 7.95
N HIS A 84 9.00 11.24 8.61
CA HIS A 84 8.60 12.48 7.95
C HIS A 84 9.78 13.19 7.25
N SER A 85 10.95 13.28 7.90
CA SER A 85 12.16 13.83 7.28
C SER A 85 12.59 12.99 6.08
N HIS A 86 12.63 11.67 6.24
CA HIS A 86 13.05 10.74 5.20
C HIS A 86 12.21 10.88 3.92
N ILE A 87 10.87 10.91 4.04
CA ILE A 87 9.95 11.12 2.92
C ILE A 87 10.28 12.43 2.17
N ARG A 88 10.50 13.51 2.92
CA ARG A 88 10.83 14.83 2.36
C ARG A 88 12.21 14.89 1.72
N ASP A 89 13.20 14.24 2.31
CA ASP A 89 14.57 14.19 1.79
C ASP A 89 14.66 13.34 0.52
N VAL A 90 13.92 12.21 0.45
CA VAL A 90 13.76 11.43 -0.78
C VAL A 90 13.08 12.26 -1.87
N ALA A 91 12.01 12.98 -1.54
CA ALA A 91 11.33 13.82 -2.53
C ALA A 91 12.20 15.00 -3.01
N LYS A 92 12.89 15.70 -2.11
CA LYS A 92 13.89 16.72 -2.49
C LYS A 92 14.92 16.12 -3.45
N LYS A 93 15.54 15.00 -3.09
CA LYS A 93 16.54 14.30 -3.90
C LYS A 93 16.01 13.90 -5.29
N CYS A 94 14.82 13.31 -5.38
CA CYS A 94 14.31 12.72 -6.62
C CYS A 94 13.63 13.72 -7.56
N PHE A 95 13.09 14.83 -7.05
CA PHE A 95 12.43 15.85 -7.88
C PHE A 95 13.34 17.03 -8.25
N MET A 96 14.58 17.09 -7.74
CA MET A 96 15.54 18.14 -8.08
C MET A 96 16.05 18.10 -9.54
N ARG A 97 16.32 19.30 -10.08
CA ARG A 97 16.86 19.58 -11.42
C ARG A 97 18.03 18.74 -11.93
N ASN A 98 18.84 18.20 -11.04
CA ASN A 98 20.07 17.51 -11.41
C ASN A 98 19.85 16.12 -12.03
N ILE A 99 18.63 15.56 -11.97
CA ILE A 99 18.29 14.27 -12.58
C ILE A 99 17.92 14.41 -14.08
N SER A 100 17.40 15.57 -14.51
CA SER A 100 17.22 15.89 -15.93
C SER A 100 17.07 17.39 -16.17
N LYS A 101 17.54 17.88 -17.34
CA LYS A 101 17.38 19.27 -17.81
C LYS A 101 15.93 19.70 -18.08
N THR A 102 14.96 18.82 -17.82
CA THR A 102 13.50 19.02 -17.94
C THR A 102 12.84 18.24 -16.80
N SER A 103 12.88 18.76 -15.59
CA SER A 103 12.64 18.02 -14.34
C SER A 103 11.17 18.09 -13.91
N CYS A 104 10.71 17.14 -13.10
CA CYS A 104 9.40 17.23 -12.43
C CYS A 104 9.38 18.23 -11.25
N ASP A 105 10.26 19.26 -11.27
CA ASP A 105 10.64 20.16 -10.17
C ASP A 105 9.54 20.33 -9.12
N LEU A 106 9.74 19.78 -7.91
CA LEU A 106 8.80 19.90 -6.79
C LEU A 106 9.35 20.96 -5.83
N ALA A 107 8.66 22.09 -5.71
CA ALA A 107 9.13 23.19 -4.87
C ALA A 107 8.87 22.91 -3.38
N GLU A 108 9.75 23.37 -2.49
CA GLU A 108 9.65 23.07 -1.04
C GLU A 108 8.37 23.62 -0.40
N ASN A 109 7.75 24.65 -0.99
CA ASN A 109 6.46 25.18 -0.58
C ASN A 109 5.25 24.31 -1.00
N GLU A 110 5.40 23.35 -1.92
CA GLU A 110 4.37 22.33 -2.22
C GLU A 110 4.24 21.33 -1.05
N PHE A 111 5.24 21.24 -0.15
CA PHE A 111 5.17 20.48 1.12
C PHE A 111 4.65 21.27 2.32
N SER A 112 4.53 22.60 2.22
CA SER A 112 3.97 23.46 3.27
C SER A 112 2.55 23.95 2.96
N THR A 113 2.08 23.78 1.72
CA THR A 113 0.71 24.07 1.30
C THR A 113 -0.22 22.90 1.59
N VAL A 114 -0.52 22.70 2.88
CA VAL A 114 -1.63 21.84 3.31
C VAL A 114 -2.93 22.41 2.72
N SER A 115 -3.51 21.72 1.72
CA SER A 115 -4.72 22.19 1.02
C SER A 115 -5.92 22.39 1.95
N TRP A 116 -5.96 21.70 3.09
CA TRP A 116 -6.97 21.89 4.14
C TRP A 116 -6.88 23.26 4.85
N ASP A 117 -5.69 23.87 4.91
CA ASP A 117 -5.44 25.21 5.45
C ASP A 117 -5.54 26.32 4.40
N ALA A 118 -5.81 25.97 3.14
CA ALA A 118 -6.14 26.95 2.11
C ALA A 118 -7.29 27.86 2.59
N LYS A 119 -7.18 29.15 2.31
CA LYS A 119 -8.28 30.07 2.63
C LYS A 119 -9.47 29.68 1.75
N PRO A 120 -10.73 29.81 2.24
CA PRO A 120 -11.93 29.48 1.47
C PRO A 120 -11.97 29.99 0.02
N LYS A 121 -11.33 31.13 -0.26
CA LYS A 121 -11.26 31.70 -1.62
C LYS A 121 -10.43 30.87 -2.61
N ASP A 122 -9.46 30.11 -2.11
CA ASP A 122 -8.46 29.39 -2.91
C ASP A 122 -8.86 27.92 -3.13
N CYS A 123 -9.88 27.44 -2.42
CA CYS A 123 -10.49 26.12 -2.60
C CYS A 123 -12.03 26.24 -2.46
N PRO A 124 -12.79 26.34 -3.58
CA PRO A 124 -14.24 26.52 -3.54
C PRO A 124 -15.00 25.41 -2.80
N GLN A 125 -14.50 24.17 -2.82
CA GLN A 125 -15.09 23.07 -2.04
C GLN A 125 -14.82 23.23 -0.53
N CYS A 126 -13.63 23.72 -0.17
CA CYS A 126 -13.29 24.10 1.21
C CYS A 126 -14.09 25.33 1.70
N ALA A 127 -14.57 26.18 0.78
CA ALA A 127 -15.46 27.29 1.11
C ALA A 127 -16.83 26.82 1.63
N MET A 128 -17.38 25.77 1.01
CA MET A 128 -18.65 25.17 1.47
C MET A 128 -18.54 24.57 2.88
N ALA A 129 -17.34 24.15 3.30
CA ALA A 129 -17.11 23.60 4.64
C ALA A 129 -17.08 24.65 5.76
N LYS A 130 -16.76 25.92 5.47
CA LYS A 130 -16.60 26.99 6.48
C LYS A 130 -17.80 27.93 6.63
N SER A 131 -18.92 27.72 5.93
CA SER A 131 -20.06 28.66 5.92
C SER A 131 -20.97 28.65 7.17
N ASP A 132 -20.89 27.62 8.01
CA ASP A 132 -21.76 27.44 9.19
C ASP A 132 -21.04 27.69 10.53
N GLY A 133 -20.82 28.97 10.88
CA GLY A 133 -20.16 29.39 12.12
C GLY A 133 -20.97 29.16 13.43
N LYS A 134 -21.90 28.20 13.47
CA LYS A 134 -22.77 27.91 14.62
C LYS A 134 -23.06 26.41 14.85
N ALA A 135 -22.33 25.50 14.21
CA ALA A 135 -22.53 24.06 14.38
C ALA A 135 -21.21 23.32 14.64
N GLU A 136 -21.09 22.68 15.80
CA GLU A 136 -19.87 22.06 16.33
C GLU A 136 -19.45 20.73 15.66
N GLY A 137 -20.12 20.33 14.56
CA GLY A 137 -19.85 19.07 13.87
C GLY A 137 -19.57 19.27 12.39
N ASN A 138 -18.29 19.42 12.01
CA ASN A 138 -17.88 19.55 10.61
C ASN A 138 -16.43 19.06 10.33
N PHE A 139 -15.82 18.31 11.26
CA PHE A 139 -14.43 17.86 11.16
C PHE A 139 -14.34 16.35 11.34
N ILE A 140 -13.44 15.68 10.61
CA ILE A 140 -13.02 14.31 10.94
C ILE A 140 -12.31 14.41 12.29
N ARG A 141 -12.88 13.84 13.33
CA ARG A 141 -12.38 13.99 14.70
C ARG A 141 -11.13 13.11 14.89
N PRO A 142 -10.24 13.39 15.85
CA PRO A 142 -9.05 12.56 16.11
C PRO A 142 -9.39 11.06 16.22
N GLU A 143 -10.46 10.72 16.93
CA GLU A 143 -10.97 9.34 17.05
C GLU A 143 -11.42 8.72 15.71
N ASP A 144 -11.97 9.52 14.80
CA ASP A 144 -12.40 9.06 13.48
C ASP A 144 -11.17 8.77 12.60
N VAL A 145 -10.10 9.59 12.73
CA VAL A 145 -8.81 9.36 12.05
C VAL A 145 -8.10 8.11 12.58
N ILE A 146 -8.15 7.87 13.90
CA ILE A 146 -7.62 6.64 14.51
C ILE A 146 -8.35 5.41 13.94
N CYS A 147 -9.69 5.43 13.95
CA CYS A 147 -10.50 4.34 13.39
C CYS A 147 -10.16 4.07 11.92
N LEU A 148 -10.02 5.14 11.11
CA LEU A 148 -9.63 5.05 9.70
C LEU A 148 -8.28 4.37 9.52
N ARG A 149 -7.27 4.72 10.33
CA ARG A 149 -5.93 4.12 10.28
C ARG A 149 -5.96 2.63 10.63
N VAL A 150 -6.68 2.27 11.71
CA VAL A 150 -6.83 0.87 12.13
C VAL A 150 -7.45 0.06 10.99
N ARG A 151 -8.61 0.48 10.46
CA ARG A 151 -9.28 -0.25 9.36
C ARG A 151 -8.43 -0.39 8.11
N VAL A 152 -7.76 0.67 7.66
CA VAL A 152 -6.91 0.56 6.46
C VAL A 152 -5.67 -0.29 6.71
N ALA A 153 -5.14 -0.32 7.94
CA ALA A 153 -4.08 -1.24 8.33
C ALA A 153 -4.56 -2.70 8.41
N GLU A 154 -5.79 -2.96 8.86
CA GLU A 154 -6.43 -4.28 8.81
C GLU A 154 -6.55 -4.79 7.38
N GLU A 155 -7.13 -4.01 6.46
CA GLU A 155 -7.26 -4.38 5.04
C GLU A 155 -5.88 -4.60 4.37
N LEU A 156 -4.88 -3.78 4.71
CA LEU A 156 -3.51 -3.93 4.21
C LEU A 156 -2.83 -5.19 4.75
N VAL A 157 -3.02 -5.53 6.03
CA VAL A 157 -2.48 -6.77 6.57
C VAL A 157 -3.23 -7.98 6.00
N ASP A 158 -4.55 -7.92 5.79
CA ASP A 158 -5.29 -8.99 5.11
C ASP A 158 -4.78 -9.26 3.69
N GLU A 159 -4.38 -8.23 2.95
CA GLU A 159 -3.68 -8.41 1.66
C GLU A 159 -2.30 -9.05 1.82
N VAL A 160 -1.51 -8.64 2.82
CA VAL A 160 -0.19 -9.24 3.11
C VAL A 160 -0.35 -10.72 3.48
N GLU A 161 -1.31 -11.07 4.33
CA GLU A 161 -1.67 -12.45 4.67
C GLU A 161 -2.05 -13.26 3.42
N ARG A 162 -2.89 -12.70 2.55
CA ARG A 162 -3.31 -13.33 1.29
C ARG A 162 -2.19 -13.43 0.26
N CYS A 163 -1.15 -12.61 0.36
CA CYS A 163 0.10 -12.76 -0.40
C CYS A 163 1.01 -13.84 0.21
N MET A 164 1.26 -13.82 1.52
CA MET A 164 2.12 -14.80 2.21
C MET A 164 1.57 -16.23 2.05
N LYS A 165 0.23 -16.40 2.16
CA LYS A 165 -0.44 -17.68 1.92
C LYS A 165 -0.23 -18.23 0.51
N LYS A 166 -0.15 -17.38 -0.52
CA LYS A 166 0.19 -17.80 -1.90
C LYS A 166 1.65 -18.21 -2.05
N LYS A 167 2.54 -17.73 -1.16
CA LYS A 167 3.94 -18.14 -1.06
C LYS A 167 4.13 -19.35 -0.13
N HIS A 168 3.04 -19.96 0.36
CA HIS A 168 3.04 -21.06 1.33
C HIS A 168 3.70 -20.72 2.67
N ILE A 169 3.56 -19.48 3.11
CA ILE A 169 4.10 -18.98 4.38
C ILE A 169 2.94 -18.46 5.23
N ASP A 170 2.79 -18.99 6.43
CA ASP A 170 1.81 -18.50 7.39
C ASP A 170 2.29 -17.17 7.99
N ILE A 171 1.39 -16.19 8.08
CA ILE A 171 1.65 -15.03 8.93
C ILE A 171 1.65 -15.49 10.39
N LEU A 172 2.49 -14.88 11.22
CA LEU A 172 2.46 -15.10 12.66
C LEU A 172 1.44 -14.12 13.26
N PRO A 173 0.43 -14.55 14.03
CA PRO A 173 -0.61 -13.66 14.60
C PRO A 173 -0.05 -12.47 15.40
N ALA A 174 1.19 -12.60 15.90
CA ALA A 174 1.93 -11.50 16.49
C ALA A 174 2.02 -10.26 15.57
N PHE A 175 2.29 -10.42 14.27
CA PHE A 175 2.43 -9.28 13.33
C PHE A 175 1.13 -8.49 13.19
N ARG A 176 -0.03 -9.17 13.15
CA ARG A 176 -1.34 -8.51 13.11
C ARG A 176 -1.57 -7.62 14.32
N SER A 177 -1.08 -7.99 15.50
CA SER A 177 -1.20 -7.15 16.70
C SER A 177 -0.47 -5.79 16.59
N LEU A 178 0.47 -5.61 15.66
CA LEU A 178 1.13 -4.31 15.45
C LEU A 178 0.13 -3.24 14.94
N ILE A 179 -1.00 -3.64 14.37
CA ILE A 179 -2.10 -2.74 13.98
C ILE A 179 -2.71 -2.03 15.20
N ASP A 180 -2.89 -2.76 16.32
CA ASP A 180 -3.54 -2.24 17.53
C ASP A 180 -2.84 -0.99 18.08
N THR A 181 -1.52 -0.90 17.88
CA THR A 181 -0.70 0.25 18.28
C THR A 181 -1.13 1.56 17.61
N ALA A 182 -1.85 1.52 16.48
CA ALA A 182 -2.47 2.71 15.88
C ALA A 182 -3.63 3.27 16.72
N SER A 183 -4.25 2.45 17.59
CA SER A 183 -5.42 2.82 18.41
C SER A 183 -5.07 3.45 19.76
N GLU A 184 -3.91 3.11 20.34
CA GLU A 184 -3.49 3.51 21.69
C GLU A 184 -3.09 5.01 21.78
N PHE A 185 -3.12 5.74 20.65
CA PHE A 185 -2.23 6.88 20.41
C PHE A 185 -2.91 8.13 19.82
N ALA A 186 -3.96 8.63 20.50
CA ALA A 186 -4.81 9.72 20.00
C ALA A 186 -4.09 11.05 19.64
N ASN A 187 -2.99 11.39 20.32
CA ASN A 187 -2.24 12.63 20.04
C ASN A 187 -1.45 12.62 18.71
N LEU A 188 -1.37 11.46 18.02
CA LEU A 188 -0.59 11.29 16.77
C LEU A 188 -1.38 11.59 15.49
N THR A 189 -2.55 12.22 15.60
CA THR A 189 -3.37 12.57 14.44
C THR A 189 -2.60 13.46 13.46
N THR A 190 -1.88 14.48 13.92
CA THR A 190 -1.18 15.44 13.06
C THR A 190 -0.01 14.83 12.27
N GLN A 191 0.90 14.08 12.91
CA GLN A 191 2.14 13.59 12.28
C GLN A 191 1.87 12.63 11.11
N ILE A 192 1.03 11.61 11.32
CA ILE A 192 0.67 10.66 10.25
C ILE A 192 -0.20 11.34 9.17
N SER A 193 -1.03 12.33 9.51
CA SER A 193 -1.76 13.12 8.50
C SER A 193 -0.79 13.94 7.62
N ASN A 194 0.27 14.50 8.20
CA ASN A 194 1.33 15.16 7.42
C ASN A 194 2.05 14.16 6.50
N ALA A 195 2.33 12.93 6.96
CA ALA A 195 2.91 11.89 6.12
C ALA A 195 1.99 11.51 4.93
N ILE A 196 0.68 11.32 5.17
CA ILE A 196 -0.30 11.10 4.10
C ILE A 196 -0.29 12.26 3.09
N LEU A 197 -0.21 13.51 3.56
CA LEU A 197 -0.15 14.69 2.70
C LEU A 197 1.15 14.75 1.88
N ASP A 198 2.31 14.46 2.46
CA ASP A 198 3.58 14.40 1.73
C ASP A 198 3.54 13.33 0.64
N TYR A 199 3.00 12.15 0.95
CA TYR A 199 2.74 11.06 0.00
C TYR A 199 1.79 11.49 -1.13
N MET A 200 0.68 12.17 -0.79
CA MET A 200 -0.25 12.73 -1.78
C MET A 200 0.43 13.76 -2.69
N THR A 201 1.26 14.64 -2.14
CA THR A 201 2.03 15.64 -2.90
C THR A 201 2.99 14.97 -3.89
N ILE A 202 3.75 13.96 -3.44
CA ILE A 202 4.67 13.18 -4.29
C ILE A 202 3.92 12.53 -5.46
N TYR A 203 2.83 11.81 -5.20
CA TYR A 203 2.11 11.08 -6.26
C TYR A 203 1.28 11.99 -7.17
N THR A 204 0.71 13.08 -6.65
CA THR A 204 0.07 14.13 -7.46
C THR A 204 1.09 14.79 -8.39
N ARG A 205 2.32 15.04 -7.91
CA ARG A 205 3.40 15.63 -8.72
C ARG A 205 3.88 14.68 -9.81
N LEU A 206 4.09 13.40 -9.50
CA LEU A 206 4.43 12.37 -10.51
C LEU A 206 3.35 12.27 -11.59
N ALA A 207 2.08 12.19 -11.19
CA ALA A 207 0.95 12.12 -12.11
C ALA A 207 0.88 13.36 -13.03
N THR A 208 1.01 14.55 -12.45
CA THR A 208 1.00 15.83 -13.20
C THR A 208 2.20 15.94 -14.14
N CYS A 209 3.39 15.50 -13.70
CA CYS A 209 4.58 15.46 -14.55
C CYS A 209 4.42 14.49 -15.73
N ALA A 210 3.74 13.36 -15.53
CA ALA A 210 3.49 12.39 -16.59
C ALA A 210 2.60 12.94 -17.72
N LEU A 211 1.76 13.95 -17.45
CA LEU A 211 0.96 14.64 -18.46
C LEU A 211 1.82 15.43 -19.47
N SER A 212 2.97 15.95 -19.03
CA SER A 212 3.87 16.76 -19.86
C SER A 212 5.10 16.00 -20.36
N ASN A 213 5.65 15.08 -19.55
CA ASN A 213 6.79 14.25 -19.92
C ASN A 213 6.82 12.92 -19.13
N GLU A 214 6.19 11.89 -19.69
CA GLU A 214 6.16 10.53 -19.13
C GLU A 214 7.56 9.93 -18.87
N THR A 215 8.56 10.24 -19.71
CA THR A 215 9.92 9.70 -19.55
C THR A 215 10.61 10.26 -18.31
N VAL A 216 10.40 11.55 -18.01
CA VAL A 216 10.95 12.18 -16.81
C VAL A 216 10.16 11.74 -15.58
N ALA A 217 8.82 11.75 -15.66
CA ALA A 217 7.96 11.28 -14.58
C ALA A 217 8.29 9.84 -14.16
N LYS A 218 8.55 8.95 -15.12
CA LYS A 218 9.01 7.60 -14.85
C LYS A 218 10.36 7.57 -14.13
N LYS A 219 11.38 8.31 -14.60
CA LYS A 219 12.70 8.39 -13.93
C LYS A 219 12.60 8.92 -12.49
N THR A 220 11.74 9.91 -12.25
CA THR A 220 11.49 10.42 -10.89
C THR A 220 10.73 9.38 -10.05
N SER A 221 9.75 8.66 -10.62
CA SER A 221 9.10 7.53 -9.93
C SER A 221 10.11 6.44 -9.56
N ASP A 222 10.93 5.99 -10.51
CA ASP A 222 11.95 4.95 -10.28
C ASP A 222 12.92 5.36 -9.15
N CYS A 223 13.28 6.66 -9.05
CA CYS A 223 14.07 7.21 -7.94
C CYS A 223 13.32 7.18 -6.60
N VAL A 224 12.05 7.60 -6.60
CA VAL A 224 11.18 7.62 -5.41
C VAL A 224 10.93 6.19 -4.91
N ASP A 225 10.44 5.30 -5.78
CA ASP A 225 10.17 3.89 -5.47
C ASP A 225 11.43 3.17 -4.93
N GLY A 226 12.62 3.51 -5.45
CA GLY A 226 13.91 2.96 -5.01
C GLY A 226 14.55 3.61 -3.78
N SER A 227 13.86 4.52 -3.07
CA SER A 227 14.41 5.15 -1.84
C SER A 227 13.38 5.48 -0.76
N LEU A 228 12.11 5.70 -1.10
CA LEU A 228 11.07 6.22 -0.21
C LEU A 228 10.74 5.30 0.97
N HIS A 229 10.89 4.00 0.76
CA HIS A 229 10.55 2.96 1.73
C HIS A 229 11.79 2.40 2.47
N ASN A 230 12.95 3.06 2.36
CA ASN A 230 14.15 2.64 3.05
C ASN A 230 13.99 2.82 4.57
N PRO A 231 14.54 1.93 5.40
CA PRO A 231 14.47 2.09 6.85
C PRO A 231 15.27 3.33 7.30
N THR A 232 14.74 4.04 8.28
CA THR A 232 15.45 5.14 8.95
C THR A 232 16.48 4.60 9.95
N SER A 233 17.33 5.47 10.49
CA SER A 233 18.29 5.14 11.56
C SER A 233 17.63 4.47 12.76
N LEU A 234 16.52 5.04 13.25
CA LEU A 234 15.80 4.50 14.39
C LEU A 234 15.08 3.19 14.05
N ASN A 235 14.56 3.01 12.83
CA ASN A 235 14.02 1.71 12.40
C ASN A 235 15.07 0.60 12.50
N CYS A 236 16.30 0.87 12.06
CA CYS A 236 17.42 -0.05 12.15
C CYS A 236 17.83 -0.35 13.61
N GLU A 237 17.88 0.68 14.48
CA GLU A 237 18.22 0.49 15.89
C GLU A 237 17.15 -0.32 16.65
N ILE A 238 15.87 0.02 16.46
CA ILE A 238 14.73 -0.67 17.07
C ILE A 238 14.71 -2.13 16.64
N GLU A 239 14.84 -2.42 15.35
CA GLU A 239 14.81 -3.80 14.88
C GLU A 239 16.02 -4.60 15.37
N LYS A 240 17.25 -4.07 15.25
CA LYS A 240 18.46 -4.75 15.75
C LYS A 240 18.35 -5.08 17.24
N THR A 241 17.81 -4.16 18.03
CA THR A 241 17.52 -4.37 19.46
C THR A 241 16.52 -5.50 19.64
N CYS A 242 15.40 -5.50 18.92
CA CYS A 242 14.36 -6.51 19.09
C CYS A 242 14.71 -7.88 18.50
N GLN A 243 15.52 -7.93 17.43
CA GLN A 243 16.03 -9.16 16.83
C GLN A 243 17.01 -9.89 17.77
N SER A 244 17.70 -9.16 18.65
CA SER A 244 18.59 -9.77 19.65
C SER A 244 17.84 -10.67 20.66
N ASN A 245 16.52 -10.47 20.81
CA ASN A 245 15.65 -11.30 21.65
C ASN A 245 15.15 -12.60 20.96
N ILE A 246 15.51 -12.84 19.69
CA ILE A 246 15.14 -14.08 18.98
C ILE A 246 16.16 -15.18 19.31
N PRO A 247 15.72 -16.35 19.82
CA PRO A 247 16.60 -17.50 20.05
C PRO A 247 17.34 -17.92 18.77
N SER A 248 18.59 -18.34 18.91
CA SER A 248 19.50 -18.77 17.82
C SER A 248 18.81 -19.68 16.80
N GLU A 249 18.24 -20.76 17.29
CA GLU A 249 17.48 -21.81 16.63
C GLU A 249 16.28 -21.29 15.83
N CYS A 250 15.75 -20.11 16.17
CA CYS A 250 14.62 -19.49 15.49
C CYS A 250 15.01 -18.37 14.52
N LYS A 251 16.28 -17.94 14.45
CA LYS A 251 16.68 -16.75 13.68
C LYS A 251 16.37 -16.86 12.20
N ASP A 252 16.78 -17.94 11.56
CA ASP A 252 16.63 -18.11 10.10
C ASP A 252 15.16 -18.25 9.71
N SER A 253 14.43 -19.16 10.39
CA SER A 253 13.00 -19.35 10.14
C SER A 253 12.16 -18.09 10.43
N PHE A 254 12.53 -17.30 11.44
CA PHE A 254 11.87 -16.03 11.72
C PHE A 254 12.23 -14.96 10.68
N ALA A 255 13.48 -14.91 10.22
CA ALA A 255 13.91 -14.03 9.14
C ALA A 255 13.13 -14.33 7.85
N ASP A 256 12.95 -15.59 7.46
CA ASP A 256 12.21 -15.96 6.24
C ASP A 256 10.75 -15.48 6.25
N VAL A 257 10.03 -15.65 7.36
CA VAL A 257 8.67 -15.13 7.52
C VAL A 257 8.66 -13.60 7.42
N ARG A 258 9.61 -12.94 8.07
CA ARG A 258 9.77 -11.47 8.06
C ARG A 258 10.04 -10.94 6.65
N ASN A 259 11.02 -11.51 5.96
CA ASN A 259 11.40 -11.13 4.60
C ASN A 259 10.22 -11.31 3.64
N SER A 260 9.42 -12.36 3.85
CA SER A 260 8.22 -12.65 3.06
C SER A 260 7.07 -11.68 3.31
N PHE A 261 6.83 -11.28 4.58
CA PHE A 261 5.91 -10.20 4.93
C PHE A 261 6.31 -8.90 4.20
N CYS A 262 7.59 -8.55 4.21
CA CYS A 262 8.12 -7.32 3.63
C CYS A 262 8.12 -7.31 2.10
N SER A 263 8.42 -8.44 1.48
CA SER A 263 8.24 -8.67 0.03
C SER A 263 6.77 -8.51 -0.35
N CYS A 264 5.84 -9.13 0.40
CA CYS A 264 4.41 -9.00 0.14
C CYS A 264 3.89 -7.57 0.30
N LEU A 265 4.24 -6.87 1.39
CA LEU A 265 3.89 -5.47 1.61
C LEU A 265 4.37 -4.57 0.45
N THR A 266 5.61 -4.78 0.00
CA THR A 266 6.19 -4.05 -1.12
C THR A 266 5.49 -4.37 -2.45
N GLU A 267 5.13 -5.63 -2.70
CA GLU A 267 4.34 -6.03 -3.88
C GLU A 267 2.95 -5.38 -3.88
N ILE A 268 2.27 -5.32 -2.74
CA ILE A 268 0.92 -4.73 -2.61
C ILE A 268 0.96 -3.23 -2.84
N GLN A 269 1.88 -2.52 -2.19
CA GLN A 269 2.10 -1.08 -2.36
C GLN A 269 2.44 -0.75 -3.82
N THR A 270 3.43 -1.44 -4.40
CA THR A 270 3.86 -1.25 -5.80
C THR A 270 2.74 -1.57 -6.79
N SER A 271 2.02 -2.69 -6.61
CA SER A 271 0.89 -3.07 -7.48
C SER A 271 -0.23 -2.03 -7.42
N THR A 272 -0.49 -1.48 -6.25
CA THR A 272 -1.52 -0.45 -6.05
C THR A 272 -1.11 0.84 -6.75
N ARG A 273 0.09 1.37 -6.51
CA ARG A 273 0.63 2.55 -7.23
C ARG A 273 0.54 2.38 -8.75
N GLN A 274 0.95 1.23 -9.27
CA GLN A 274 0.90 0.93 -10.71
C GLN A 274 -0.51 0.83 -11.29
N ARG A 275 -1.53 0.47 -10.51
CA ARG A 275 -2.94 0.52 -10.96
C ARG A 275 -3.45 1.96 -10.99
N PHE A 276 -3.22 2.70 -9.91
CA PHE A 276 -3.67 4.09 -9.81
C PHE A 276 -3.03 4.99 -10.87
N SER A 277 -1.74 4.80 -11.18
CA SER A 277 -1.06 5.57 -12.25
C SER A 277 -1.66 5.35 -13.65
N ARG A 278 -2.25 4.18 -13.91
CA ARG A 278 -2.87 3.82 -15.20
C ARG A 278 -4.31 4.29 -15.38
N ILE A 279 -4.97 4.76 -14.33
CA ILE A 279 -6.39 5.14 -14.37
C ILE A 279 -6.67 6.15 -15.50
N GLY A 280 -5.90 7.23 -15.58
CA GLY A 280 -6.07 8.27 -16.56
C GLY A 280 -6.05 7.77 -18.02
N SER A 281 -5.08 6.92 -18.36
CA SER A 281 -4.99 6.29 -19.68
C SER A 281 -6.13 5.30 -19.95
N ALA A 282 -6.57 4.55 -18.93
CA ALA A 282 -7.70 3.63 -19.06
C ALA A 282 -9.03 4.37 -19.32
N VAL A 283 -9.24 5.54 -18.69
CA VAL A 283 -10.42 6.38 -18.93
C VAL A 283 -10.32 7.09 -20.30
N GLU A 284 -9.15 7.60 -20.68
CA GLU A 284 -8.89 8.14 -22.04
C GLU A 284 -9.27 7.10 -23.12
N GLU A 285 -8.77 5.86 -22.98
CA GLU A 285 -9.12 4.76 -23.88
C GLU A 285 -10.61 4.44 -23.89
N ALA A 286 -11.27 4.47 -22.73
CA ALA A 286 -12.70 4.18 -22.62
C ALA A 286 -13.56 5.26 -23.28
N PHE A 287 -13.20 6.54 -23.12
CA PHE A 287 -13.82 7.68 -23.78
C PHE A 287 -13.57 7.69 -25.29
N ALA A 288 -12.37 7.33 -25.73
CA ALA A 288 -12.05 7.22 -27.16
C ALA A 288 -12.84 6.08 -27.85
N LYS A 289 -13.09 4.96 -27.16
CA LYS A 289 -13.85 3.82 -27.68
C LYS A 289 -15.37 4.02 -27.65
N ASN A 290 -15.89 4.69 -26.62
CA ASN A 290 -17.33 4.84 -26.35
C ASN A 290 -17.75 6.31 -26.27
N MET A 291 -17.24 7.15 -27.18
CA MET A 291 -17.47 8.60 -27.15
C MET A 291 -18.97 8.93 -27.19
N THR A 292 -19.45 9.66 -26.18
CA THR A 292 -20.86 10.06 -26.05
C THR A 292 -20.97 11.48 -25.52
N LYS A 293 -21.91 12.25 -26.04
CA LYS A 293 -22.24 13.60 -25.55
C LYS A 293 -23.17 13.59 -24.34
N ASN A 294 -23.67 12.42 -23.94
CA ASN A 294 -24.49 12.28 -22.74
C ASN A 294 -23.57 12.15 -21.51
N ILE A 295 -23.53 13.22 -20.70
CA ILE A 295 -22.67 13.32 -19.50
C ILE A 295 -22.91 12.15 -18.53
N THR A 296 -24.15 11.67 -18.37
CA THR A 296 -24.45 10.52 -17.49
C THR A 296 -23.78 9.26 -18.01
N ALA A 297 -23.97 8.94 -19.30
CA ALA A 297 -23.35 7.75 -19.90
C ALA A 297 -21.81 7.84 -19.92
N ALA A 298 -21.24 9.03 -20.19
CA ALA A 298 -19.80 9.26 -20.08
C ALA A 298 -19.29 9.09 -18.64
N THR A 299 -20.05 9.55 -17.64
CA THR A 299 -19.73 9.35 -16.22
C THR A 299 -19.69 7.86 -15.88
N ASP A 300 -20.67 7.07 -16.33
CA ASP A 300 -20.74 5.63 -16.06
C ASP A 300 -19.60 4.87 -16.76
N ILE A 301 -19.21 5.27 -17.98
CA ILE A 301 -18.02 4.74 -18.69
C ILE A 301 -16.75 5.02 -17.88
N CYS A 302 -16.58 6.24 -17.36
CA CYS A 302 -15.44 6.60 -16.52
C CYS A 302 -15.42 5.79 -15.22
N ILE A 303 -16.52 5.74 -14.47
CA ILE A 303 -16.61 4.96 -13.22
C ILE A 303 -16.26 3.49 -13.46
N SER A 304 -16.77 2.91 -14.56
CA SER A 304 -16.49 1.53 -14.95
C SER A 304 -15.00 1.31 -15.26
N ALA A 305 -14.37 2.22 -16.01
CA ALA A 305 -12.95 2.15 -16.33
C ALA A 305 -12.06 2.30 -15.07
N VAL A 306 -12.40 3.21 -14.14
CA VAL A 306 -11.69 3.37 -12.87
C VAL A 306 -11.84 2.11 -12.01
N LYS A 307 -13.07 1.63 -11.78
CA LYS A 307 -13.31 0.42 -10.97
C LYS A 307 -12.60 -0.81 -11.57
N ALA A 308 -12.50 -0.91 -12.89
CA ALA A 308 -11.76 -1.97 -13.58
C ALA A 308 -10.23 -1.88 -13.44
N GLN A 309 -9.64 -0.70 -13.18
CA GLN A 309 -8.21 -0.58 -12.89
C GLN A 309 -7.88 -0.85 -11.42
N VAL A 310 -8.73 -0.43 -10.49
CA VAL A 310 -8.43 -0.53 -9.04
C VAL A 310 -8.73 -1.93 -8.50
N ARG A 311 -9.88 -2.49 -8.86
CA ARG A 311 -10.32 -3.82 -8.40
C ARG A 311 -9.45 -4.94 -8.96
N ASN A 312 -9.17 -5.94 -8.13
CA ASN A 312 -8.72 -7.26 -8.59
C ASN A 312 -9.57 -8.37 -7.93
N ASN A 313 -9.11 -9.62 -7.99
CA ASN A 313 -9.77 -10.77 -7.36
C ASN A 313 -9.57 -10.84 -5.83
N ALA A 314 -8.96 -9.84 -5.20
CA ALA A 314 -8.51 -9.86 -3.81
C ALA A 314 -8.94 -8.62 -2.99
N ASN A 315 -8.96 -7.43 -3.61
CA ASN A 315 -9.39 -6.15 -3.06
C ASN A 315 -10.27 -5.37 -4.03
N ASN A 316 -11.03 -4.42 -3.47
CA ASN A 316 -11.47 -3.24 -4.18
C ASN A 316 -11.17 -1.99 -3.33
N TRP A 317 -9.92 -1.54 -3.34
CA TRP A 317 -9.44 -0.46 -2.47
C TRP A 317 -10.31 0.81 -2.43
N ILE A 318 -11.04 1.13 -3.51
CA ILE A 318 -12.03 2.22 -3.51
C ILE A 318 -13.20 1.94 -2.57
N ASP A 319 -13.79 0.74 -2.63
CA ASP A 319 -14.94 0.34 -1.82
C ASP A 319 -14.49 0.00 -0.38
N ASP A 320 -13.32 -0.61 -0.21
CA ASP A 320 -12.77 -1.01 1.11
C ASP A 320 -12.45 0.24 1.96
N ILE A 321 -11.72 1.21 1.39
CA ILE A 321 -11.46 2.51 2.04
C ILE A 321 -12.75 3.30 2.19
N GLY A 322 -13.66 3.28 1.20
CA GLY A 322 -14.97 3.93 1.30
C GLY A 322 -15.79 3.41 2.49
N SER A 323 -15.76 2.09 2.71
CA SER A 323 -16.42 1.41 3.83
C SER A 323 -15.77 1.78 5.16
N ALA A 324 -14.43 1.90 5.20
CA ALA A 324 -13.73 2.41 6.37
C ALA A 324 -14.13 3.86 6.72
N PHE A 325 -14.20 4.76 5.73
CA PHE A 325 -14.70 6.13 5.93
C PHE A 325 -16.14 6.15 6.45
N LEU A 326 -17.04 5.35 5.84
CA LEU A 326 -18.44 5.26 6.28
C LEU A 326 -18.56 4.75 7.74
N ALA A 327 -17.82 3.72 8.10
CA ALA A 327 -17.84 3.13 9.44
C ALA A 327 -17.18 4.02 10.51
N CYS A 328 -16.14 4.78 10.15
CA CYS A 328 -15.36 5.60 11.09
C CYS A 328 -15.84 7.05 11.22
N THR A 329 -16.59 7.60 10.25
CA THR A 329 -17.12 8.97 10.32
C THR A 329 -18.67 9.05 10.34
N PRO A 330 -19.41 8.17 11.04
CA PRO A 330 -20.88 8.08 10.93
C PRO A 330 -21.63 9.34 11.43
N LYS A 331 -20.94 10.25 12.12
CA LYS A 331 -21.47 11.54 12.61
C LYS A 331 -21.07 12.75 11.75
N ALA A 332 -20.45 12.53 10.59
CA ALA A 332 -20.17 13.62 9.64
C ALA A 332 -21.49 14.28 9.19
N ARG A 333 -21.58 15.61 9.32
CA ARG A 333 -22.85 16.36 9.27
C ARG A 333 -23.56 16.36 7.91
N ASN A 334 -22.83 16.09 6.83
CA ASN A 334 -23.37 15.90 5.47
C ASN A 334 -23.37 14.42 5.03
N GLY A 335 -23.17 13.50 5.97
CA GLY A 335 -22.67 12.15 5.69
C GLY A 335 -21.19 12.16 5.29
N PRO A 336 -20.50 11.01 5.36
CA PRO A 336 -19.18 10.87 4.76
C PRO A 336 -19.32 10.97 3.23
N PRO A 337 -18.50 11.76 2.52
CA PRO A 337 -18.44 11.65 1.07
C PRO A 337 -17.89 10.26 0.75
N SER A 338 -18.76 9.36 0.29
CA SER A 338 -18.32 8.03 -0.11
C SER A 338 -17.26 8.17 -1.21
N THR A 339 -16.30 7.25 -1.24
CA THR A 339 -15.31 7.17 -2.34
C THR A 339 -16.00 7.09 -3.71
N GLU A 340 -17.19 6.49 -3.77
CA GLU A 340 -18.08 6.52 -4.93
C GLU A 340 -18.63 7.91 -5.27
N THR A 341 -18.96 8.75 -4.28
CA THR A 341 -19.35 10.16 -4.50
C THR A 341 -18.19 10.99 -5.05
N LEU A 342 -16.99 10.82 -4.47
CA LEU A 342 -15.77 11.48 -4.96
C LEU A 342 -15.41 11.02 -6.37
N LEU A 343 -15.48 9.71 -6.63
CA LEU A 343 -15.26 9.12 -7.95
C LEU A 343 -16.28 9.63 -8.98
N LYS A 344 -17.57 9.69 -8.61
CA LYS A 344 -18.62 10.24 -9.47
C LYS A 344 -18.38 11.71 -9.77
N ALA A 345 -18.00 12.53 -8.79
CA ALA A 345 -17.68 13.94 -8.99
C ALA A 345 -16.48 14.13 -9.95
N ALA A 346 -15.41 13.34 -9.75
CA ALA A 346 -14.24 13.34 -10.63
C ALA A 346 -14.61 12.91 -12.07
N CYS A 347 -15.37 11.83 -12.22
CA CYS A 347 -15.84 11.34 -13.52
C CYS A 347 -16.81 12.30 -14.23
N VAL A 348 -17.68 13.00 -13.50
CA VAL A 348 -18.51 14.07 -14.07
C VAL A 348 -17.64 15.22 -14.57
N SER A 349 -16.62 15.63 -13.80
CA SER A 349 -15.68 16.67 -14.23
C SER A 349 -14.93 16.29 -15.52
N ALA A 350 -14.48 15.04 -15.63
CA ALA A 350 -13.83 14.53 -16.84
C ALA A 350 -14.81 14.37 -18.02
N ALA A 351 -16.07 13.99 -17.76
CA ALA A 351 -17.10 13.92 -18.79
C ALA A 351 -17.50 15.30 -19.35
N MET A 352 -17.42 16.35 -18.51
CA MET A 352 -17.77 17.73 -18.90
C MET A 352 -16.78 18.38 -19.86
N THR A 353 -15.50 17.97 -19.90
CA THR A 353 -14.54 18.53 -20.87
C THR A 353 -14.79 18.03 -22.30
N ASN A 354 -15.39 16.83 -22.44
CA ASN A 354 -15.58 16.14 -23.72
C ASN A 354 -14.25 15.92 -24.51
N GLU A 355 -13.10 16.00 -23.82
CA GLU A 355 -11.75 15.82 -24.34
C GLU A 355 -11.14 14.55 -23.71
N PRO A 356 -10.99 13.43 -24.44
CA PRO A 356 -10.50 12.17 -23.86
C PRO A 356 -9.14 12.29 -23.17
N LYS A 357 -8.29 13.24 -23.59
CA LYS A 357 -6.96 13.48 -23.01
C LYS A 357 -7.02 14.07 -21.60
N ASP A 358 -8.04 14.87 -21.30
CA ASP A 358 -8.21 15.49 -19.97
C ASP A 358 -8.54 14.47 -18.89
N ALA A 359 -9.08 13.31 -19.27
CA ALA A 359 -9.28 12.17 -18.36
C ALA A 359 -7.98 11.73 -17.67
N LYS A 360 -6.79 12.04 -18.23
CA LYS A 360 -5.51 11.76 -17.57
C LYS A 360 -5.33 12.47 -16.22
N GLN A 361 -6.02 13.60 -16.03
CA GLN A 361 -5.99 14.34 -14.75
C GLN A 361 -6.62 13.52 -13.60
N LEU A 362 -7.47 12.53 -13.89
CA LEU A 362 -8.06 11.64 -12.89
C LEU A 362 -7.01 10.83 -12.11
N THR A 363 -5.87 10.50 -12.72
CA THR A 363 -4.77 9.80 -12.03
C THR A 363 -4.29 10.61 -10.82
N ALA A 364 -4.11 11.92 -10.98
CA ALA A 364 -3.69 12.80 -9.88
C ALA A 364 -4.76 12.83 -8.77
N ALA A 365 -6.02 13.06 -9.14
CA ALA A 365 -7.15 13.15 -8.20
C ALA A 365 -7.40 11.85 -7.39
N LEU A 366 -7.12 10.69 -7.96
CA LEU A 366 -7.37 9.38 -7.33
C LEU A 366 -6.12 8.78 -6.64
N SER A 367 -4.94 9.37 -6.81
CA SER A 367 -3.68 8.91 -6.20
C SER A 367 -3.66 8.93 -4.66
N PHE A 368 -4.64 9.59 -4.02
CA PHE A 368 -4.78 9.65 -2.57
C PHE A 368 -4.92 8.27 -1.90
N ILE A 369 -5.51 7.29 -2.59
CA ILE A 369 -5.67 5.93 -2.06
C ILE A 369 -4.31 5.25 -1.93
N SER A 370 -3.48 5.29 -2.99
CA SER A 370 -2.09 4.82 -2.93
C SER A 370 -1.29 5.56 -1.85
N ALA A 371 -1.43 6.90 -1.77
CA ALA A 371 -0.75 7.69 -0.75
C ALA A 371 -1.12 7.29 0.69
N TYR A 372 -2.39 6.99 0.96
CA TYR A 372 -2.86 6.54 2.27
C TYR A 372 -2.32 5.16 2.62
N LEU A 373 -2.37 4.21 1.68
CA LEU A 373 -1.86 2.85 1.85
C LEU A 373 -0.34 2.82 2.03
N ASP A 374 0.38 3.70 1.35
CA ASP A 374 1.83 3.84 1.51
C ASP A 374 2.20 4.46 2.86
N ALA A 375 1.53 5.54 3.26
CA ALA A 375 1.74 6.16 4.57
C ALA A 375 1.43 5.22 5.76
N VAL A 376 0.38 4.40 5.67
CA VAL A 376 0.05 3.39 6.68
C VAL A 376 1.04 2.22 6.64
N GLY A 377 1.32 1.67 5.44
CA GLY A 377 2.21 0.53 5.28
C GLY A 377 3.65 0.80 5.74
N ASP A 378 4.14 2.04 5.61
CA ASP A 378 5.45 2.43 6.13
C ASP A 378 5.59 2.25 7.65
N ARG A 379 4.52 2.40 8.44
CA ARG A 379 4.59 2.13 9.89
C ARG A 379 4.70 0.62 10.17
N LEU A 380 4.21 -0.23 9.27
CA LEU A 380 4.44 -1.67 9.30
C LEU A 380 5.86 -2.05 8.81
N ARG A 381 6.57 -1.18 8.08
CA ARG A 381 7.95 -1.41 7.62
C ARG A 381 9.00 -1.38 8.73
N VAL A 382 8.64 -1.12 9.99
CA VAL A 382 9.50 -1.44 11.14
C VAL A 382 9.76 -2.95 11.29
N ILE A 383 8.93 -3.79 10.67
CA ILE A 383 9.18 -5.24 10.47
C ILE A 383 10.25 -5.48 9.37
N CYS A 384 10.58 -4.47 8.55
CA CYS A 384 11.21 -4.61 7.23
C CYS A 384 12.54 -3.87 7.09
N THR A 385 13.59 -4.42 7.69
CA THR A 385 14.89 -3.74 7.87
C THR A 385 16.09 -4.49 7.26
N GLN A 386 15.88 -5.41 6.30
CA GLN A 386 16.97 -6.14 5.64
C GLN A 386 18.07 -5.25 5.03
N SER A 387 17.80 -3.96 4.81
CA SER A 387 18.72 -2.97 4.24
C SER A 387 19.52 -2.17 5.29
N CYS A 388 19.45 -2.52 6.57
CA CYS A 388 20.22 -1.89 7.65
C CYS A 388 21.66 -2.44 7.73
N THR A 389 22.43 -2.23 6.66
CA THR A 389 23.84 -2.65 6.51
C THR A 389 24.79 -1.45 6.48
#